data_AF-L1JGF0-F1
#
_entry.id   AF-L1JGF0-F1
#
_cell.length_a   1.000
_cell.length_b   1.000
_cell.length_c   1.000
_cell.angle_alpha   90.00
_cell.angle_beta   90.00
_cell.angle_gamma   90.00
#
_symmetry.space_group_name_H-M   'P 1'
#
loop_
_entity.id
_entity.type
_entity.pdbx_description
1 polymer ?
#
loop_
_entity_poly.entity_id
_entity_poly.type
_entity_poly.pdbx_seq_one_letter_code
_entity_poly.pdbx_strand_id
1 'polypeptide(L)'
;MDAPSRSGDEEAVKDGGGAGSKRSIQSSGPAGHAEDDIILEKQELSLLCPLSLVRMRVPVRGDCCEHIQCFDQDAWHSFVSKQNSNRPPHCPICKKPVTTTSEDPRFARLLELVPKETSKVWVDEEWQPVIEEDDQVSKKARYEDLQNDSDSDVIVLD
;
A
#
# COMPACT_ATOMS: atom_id res chain seq x y z
N MET A 1 8.83 24.55 -63.35
CA MET A 1 10.24 24.71 -62.96
C MET A 1 10.46 23.74 -61.81
N ASP A 2 10.69 22.50 -62.23
CA ASP A 2 11.58 21.48 -61.71
C ASP A 2 11.79 21.31 -60.19
N ALA A 3 11.41 20.12 -59.73
CA ALA A 3 12.03 19.43 -58.60
C ALA A 3 13.44 18.90 -58.99
N PRO A 4 14.28 18.57 -58.01
CA PRO A 4 14.71 17.16 -57.85
C PRO A 4 14.76 16.75 -56.37
N SER A 5 14.33 15.57 -55.88
CA SER A 5 14.72 14.16 -56.17
C SER A 5 16.22 13.84 -56.03
N ARG A 6 16.65 13.35 -54.84
CA ARG A 6 17.75 12.37 -54.58
C ARG A 6 17.43 11.70 -53.24
N SER A 7 17.18 10.38 -53.04
CA SER A 7 17.80 9.10 -53.43
C SER A 7 19.11 8.74 -52.70
N GLY A 8 19.09 7.59 -52.01
CA GLY A 8 20.26 6.80 -51.53
C GLY A 8 20.81 7.22 -50.15
N ASP A 9 21.28 6.36 -49.24
CA ASP A 9 21.67 4.95 -49.32
C ASP A 9 21.73 4.32 -47.90
N GLU A 10 21.72 2.99 -47.87
CA GLU A 10 21.87 2.06 -46.74
C GLU A 10 23.12 2.28 -45.87
N GLU A 11 23.05 1.96 -44.56
CA GLU A 11 24.15 1.23 -43.93
C GLU A 11 23.66 0.31 -42.79
N ALA A 12 23.89 -0.98 -43.01
CA ALA A 12 23.74 -2.06 -42.04
C ALA A 12 24.95 -2.15 -41.11
N VAL A 13 24.72 -2.37 -39.81
CA VAL A 13 25.78 -2.74 -38.86
C VAL A 13 25.38 -3.94 -38.00
N LYS A 14 25.62 -5.11 -38.61
CA LYS A 14 26.29 -6.33 -38.11
C LYS A 14 26.06 -6.78 -36.66
N ASP A 15 25.37 -7.92 -36.58
CA ASP A 15 25.39 -8.90 -35.51
C ASP A 15 26.82 -9.38 -35.18
N GLY A 16 27.17 -9.37 -33.90
CA GLY A 16 28.39 -9.95 -33.35
C GLY A 16 28.06 -11.06 -32.36
N GLY A 17 28.32 -12.31 -32.76
CA GLY A 17 28.21 -13.49 -31.91
C GLY A 17 29.34 -13.60 -30.88
N GLY A 18 29.08 -14.34 -29.81
CA GLY A 18 30.05 -14.67 -28.78
C GLY A 18 29.61 -15.90 -27.99
N ALA A 19 29.95 -17.08 -28.50
CA ALA A 19 29.80 -18.36 -27.83
C ALA A 19 30.74 -18.45 -26.61
N GLY A 20 30.16 -18.65 -25.43
CA GLY A 20 30.88 -18.90 -24.18
C GLY A 20 30.37 -20.17 -23.51
N SER A 21 30.84 -21.33 -23.97
CA SER A 21 30.61 -22.61 -23.32
C SER A 21 31.40 -22.70 -22.02
N LYS A 22 30.71 -22.76 -20.87
CA LYS A 22 31.29 -23.15 -19.58
C LYS A 22 30.36 -24.09 -18.81
N ARG A 23 30.62 -25.38 -19.04
CA ARG A 23 30.62 -26.54 -18.11
C ARG A 23 29.53 -26.64 -17.03
N SER A 24 28.81 -27.77 -17.13
CA SER A 24 27.96 -28.40 -16.12
C SER A 24 28.58 -28.45 -14.72
N ILE A 25 27.76 -28.14 -13.72
CA ILE A 25 27.82 -28.76 -12.41
C ILE A 25 26.43 -29.32 -12.13
N GLN A 26 26.34 -30.65 -12.11
CA GLN A 26 25.17 -31.38 -11.63
C GLN A 26 25.17 -31.29 -10.11
N SER A 27 24.22 -30.56 -9.52
CA SER A 27 23.93 -30.64 -8.10
C SER A 27 22.71 -31.55 -7.88
N SER A 28 22.97 -32.83 -7.64
CA SER A 28 21.97 -33.74 -7.06
C SER A 28 21.92 -33.51 -5.55
N GLY A 29 20.99 -32.69 -5.09
CA GLY A 29 20.53 -32.59 -3.70
C GLY A 29 19.13 -33.20 -3.59
N PRO A 30 18.76 -33.79 -2.44
CA PRO A 30 17.55 -34.60 -2.33
C PRO A 30 16.31 -33.74 -2.57
N ALA A 31 15.30 -34.35 -3.19
CA ALA A 31 13.97 -33.78 -3.30
C ALA A 31 13.45 -33.46 -1.89
N GLY A 32 13.69 -32.22 -1.45
CA GLY A 32 12.89 -31.62 -0.41
C GLY A 32 11.49 -31.54 -0.97
N HIS A 33 10.55 -32.17 -0.28
CA HIS A 33 9.14 -31.87 -0.47
C HIS A 33 9.03 -30.35 -0.37
N ALA A 34 8.73 -29.68 -1.48
CA ALA A 34 8.17 -28.35 -1.40
C ALA A 34 6.79 -28.60 -0.82
N GLU A 35 6.70 -28.53 0.51
CA GLU A 35 5.46 -28.16 1.16
C GLU A 35 5.07 -26.85 0.44
N ASP A 36 4.04 -26.89 -0.42
CA ASP A 36 3.49 -25.68 -1.01
C ASP A 36 2.87 -24.90 0.15
N ASP A 37 3.69 -24.12 0.85
CA ASP A 37 3.26 -23.15 1.83
C ASP A 37 2.32 -22.20 1.10
N ILE A 38 1.01 -22.34 1.36
CA ILE A 38 0.00 -21.41 0.87
C ILE A 38 0.28 -20.09 1.56
N ILE A 39 1.01 -19.21 0.87
CA ILE A 39 1.25 -17.85 1.34
C ILE A 39 -0.09 -17.13 1.25
N LEU A 40 -0.71 -16.85 2.41
CA LEU A 40 -1.81 -15.90 2.51
C LEU A 40 -1.32 -14.56 1.97
N GLU A 41 -1.87 -14.12 0.83
CA GLU A 41 -1.53 -12.83 0.23
C GLU A 41 -2.14 -11.70 1.07
N LYS A 42 -1.36 -11.23 2.06
CA LYS A 42 -1.73 -10.05 2.85
C LYS A 42 -1.53 -8.78 2.02
N GLN A 43 -2.45 -7.84 2.17
CA GLN A 43 -2.43 -6.58 1.45
C GLN A 43 -2.22 -5.40 2.39
N GLU A 44 -1.28 -4.51 2.08
CA GLU A 44 -1.04 -3.30 2.88
C GLU A 44 -1.99 -2.18 2.45
N LEU A 45 -2.68 -1.57 3.40
CA LEU A 45 -3.57 -0.42 3.20
C LEU A 45 -3.12 0.77 4.05
N SER A 46 -3.19 1.97 3.47
CA SER A 46 -3.01 3.22 4.21
C SER A 46 -4.35 3.70 4.78
N LEU A 47 -4.40 3.99 6.07
CA LEU A 47 -5.55 4.61 6.73
C LEU A 47 -5.54 6.14 6.61
N LEU A 48 -4.45 6.71 6.09
CA LEU A 48 -4.36 8.13 5.74
C LEU A 48 -4.94 8.38 4.36
N CYS A 49 -5.69 9.48 4.24
CA CYS A 49 -6.24 9.94 2.97
C CYS A 49 -5.13 10.49 2.07
N PRO A 50 -5.05 10.10 0.78
CA PRO A 50 -4.03 10.61 -0.14
C PRO A 50 -4.17 12.10 -0.49
N LEU A 51 -5.33 12.72 -0.21
CA LEU A 51 -5.59 14.14 -0.48
C LEU A 51 -5.24 15.04 0.71
N SER A 52 -5.63 14.65 1.92
CA SER A 52 -5.43 15.45 3.13
C SER A 52 -4.21 15.04 3.95
N LEU A 53 -3.66 13.84 3.72
CA LEU A 53 -2.60 13.21 4.52
C LEU A 53 -2.98 13.02 6.00
N VAL A 54 -4.27 13.11 6.31
CA VAL A 54 -4.86 12.88 7.63
C VAL A 54 -5.63 11.55 7.60
N ARG A 55 -5.77 10.90 8.76
CA ARG A 55 -6.58 9.68 8.89
C ARG A 55 -7.98 9.91 8.34
N MET A 56 -8.42 9.00 7.48
CA MET A 56 -9.77 9.04 6.90
C MET A 56 -10.81 8.94 8.01
N ARG A 57 -11.86 9.76 7.91
CA ARG A 57 -13.04 9.69 8.77
C ARG A 57 -14.18 8.97 8.06
N VAL A 58 -14.41 9.29 6.79
CA VAL A 58 -15.40 8.63 5.95
C VAL A 58 -14.68 8.12 4.70
N PRO A 59 -14.27 6.84 4.65
CA PRO A 59 -13.54 6.28 3.53
C PRO A 59 -14.50 6.06 2.36
N VAL A 60 -14.24 6.74 1.24
CA VAL A 60 -15.05 6.63 0.02
C VAL A 60 -14.22 6.15 -1.17
N ARG A 61 -14.91 5.57 -2.16
CA ARG A 61 -14.39 5.25 -3.49
C ARG A 61 -15.26 5.89 -4.57
N GLY A 62 -14.66 6.13 -5.73
CA GLY A 62 -15.41 6.58 -6.91
C GLY A 62 -16.16 5.41 -7.56
N ASP A 63 -17.25 5.73 -8.25
CA ASP A 63 -18.10 4.80 -9.00
C ASP A 63 -17.35 3.93 -10.02
N CYS A 64 -16.30 4.46 -10.64
CA CYS A 64 -15.49 3.73 -11.64
C CYS A 64 -14.21 3.07 -11.06
N CYS A 65 -13.99 3.12 -9.75
CA CYS A 65 -12.75 2.66 -9.12
C CYS A 65 -12.70 1.13 -8.93
N GLU A 66 -11.59 0.51 -9.32
CA GLU A 66 -11.32 -0.94 -9.10
C GLU A 66 -10.26 -1.20 -8.02
N HIS A 67 -9.63 -0.16 -7.48
CA HIS A 67 -8.72 -0.30 -6.35
C HIS A 67 -9.50 -0.41 -5.03
N ILE A 68 -8.84 -0.97 -4.02
CA ILE A 68 -9.40 -1.15 -2.67
C ILE A 68 -9.04 -0.01 -1.71
N GLN A 69 -7.98 0.76 -1.99
CA GLN A 69 -7.58 1.91 -1.18
C GLN A 69 -8.67 2.99 -1.23
N CYS A 70 -8.99 3.61 -0.11
CA CYS A 70 -9.98 4.68 -0.04
C CYS A 70 -9.33 6.06 0.06
N PHE A 71 -10.15 7.10 -0.13
CA PHE A 71 -9.84 8.49 0.22
C PHE A 71 -10.98 9.08 1.07
N ASP A 72 -10.71 10.18 1.78
CA ASP A 72 -11.69 10.79 2.69
C ASP A 72 -12.73 11.64 1.93
N GLN A 73 -13.99 11.54 2.34
CA GLN A 73 -15.12 12.26 1.73
C GLN A 73 -14.97 13.79 1.81
N ASP A 74 -14.61 14.35 2.97
CA ASP A 74 -14.51 15.82 3.13
C ASP A 74 -13.31 16.37 2.36
N ALA A 75 -12.21 15.62 2.36
CA ALA A 75 -11.03 15.93 1.57
C ALA A 75 -11.34 15.94 0.06
N TRP A 76 -12.15 14.97 -0.40
CA TRP A 76 -12.63 14.92 -1.77
C TRP A 76 -13.50 16.13 -2.13
N HIS A 77 -14.51 16.47 -1.31
CA HIS A 77 -15.36 17.64 -1.56
C HIS A 77 -14.54 18.94 -1.60
N SER A 78 -13.57 19.07 -0.70
CA SER A 78 -12.64 20.20 -0.68
C SER A 78 -11.75 20.27 -1.93
N PHE A 79 -11.34 19.11 -2.46
CA PHE A 79 -10.55 19.02 -3.68
C PHE A 79 -11.39 19.42 -4.91
N VAL A 80 -12.58 18.83 -5.07
CA VAL A 80 -13.47 19.09 -6.21
C VAL A 80 -13.94 20.55 -6.23
N SER A 81 -14.29 21.14 -5.09
CA SER A 81 -14.74 22.54 -5.02
C SER A 81 -13.65 23.56 -5.41
N LYS A 82 -12.37 23.23 -5.20
CA LYS A 82 -11.24 24.07 -5.62
C LYS A 82 -10.89 23.89 -7.10
N GLN A 83 -11.41 22.85 -7.74
CA GLN A 83 -11.10 22.55 -9.13
C GLN A 83 -11.96 23.42 -10.05
N ASN A 84 -11.36 24.43 -10.67
CA ASN A 84 -12.05 25.31 -11.62
C ASN A 84 -12.08 24.69 -13.03
N SER A 85 -12.73 23.54 -13.16
CA SER A 85 -12.82 22.80 -14.42
C SER A 85 -14.21 22.19 -14.58
N ASN A 86 -14.76 22.27 -15.80
CA ASN A 86 -16.02 21.60 -16.16
C ASN A 86 -15.83 20.10 -16.46
N ARG A 87 -14.61 19.57 -16.33
CA ARG A 87 -14.33 18.14 -16.51
C ARG A 87 -14.56 17.40 -15.19
N PRO A 88 -15.03 16.14 -15.22
CA PRO A 88 -15.10 15.32 -14.03
C PRO A 88 -13.74 15.26 -13.30
N PRO A 89 -13.73 15.39 -11.96
CA PRO A 89 -12.52 15.21 -11.19
C PRO A 89 -12.03 13.76 -11.32
N HIS A 90 -10.71 13.56 -11.22
CA HIS A 90 -10.11 12.24 -11.37
C HIS A 90 -9.73 11.69 -9.99
N CYS A 91 -9.93 10.39 -9.80
CA CYS A 91 -9.60 9.70 -8.57
C CYS A 91 -8.13 9.95 -8.19
N PRO A 92 -7.80 10.32 -6.94
CA PRO A 92 -6.42 10.56 -6.53
C PRO A 92 -5.53 9.31 -6.61
N ILE A 93 -6.14 8.12 -6.59
CA ILE A 93 -5.45 6.82 -6.56
C ILE A 93 -5.25 6.29 -7.98
N CYS A 94 -6.33 5.92 -8.69
CA CYS A 94 -6.23 5.27 -10.00
C CYS A 94 -6.37 6.20 -11.22
N LYS A 95 -6.60 7.49 -10.99
CA LYS A 95 -6.79 8.51 -12.05
C LYS A 95 -7.99 8.27 -12.98
N LYS A 96 -8.87 7.31 -12.71
CA LYS A 96 -10.16 7.18 -13.42
C LYS A 96 -11.08 8.37 -13.08
N PRO A 97 -11.95 8.82 -14.00
CA PRO A 97 -12.92 9.88 -13.71
C PRO A 97 -13.90 9.43 -12.62
N VAL A 98 -14.30 10.36 -11.75
CA VAL A 98 -15.24 10.09 -10.65
C VAL A 98 -16.46 10.99 -10.82
N THR A 99 -17.64 10.37 -10.92
CA THR A 99 -18.91 11.10 -11.02
C THR A 99 -19.59 11.18 -9.66
N THR A 100 -19.62 10.05 -8.96
CA THR A 100 -20.16 9.94 -7.61
C THR A 100 -19.19 9.17 -6.73
N THR A 101 -19.30 9.38 -5.42
CA THR A 101 -18.53 8.64 -4.42
C THR A 101 -19.47 7.90 -3.49
N SER A 102 -19.08 6.69 -3.08
CA SER A 102 -19.80 5.90 -2.09
C SER A 102 -18.85 5.49 -0.97
N GLU A 103 -19.37 5.44 0.26
CA GLU A 103 -18.63 4.93 1.43
C GLU A 103 -18.29 3.44 1.23
N ASP A 104 -17.07 3.06 1.60
CA ASP A 104 -16.66 1.66 1.61
C ASP A 104 -16.88 1.06 3.01
N PRO A 105 -17.85 0.15 3.19
CA PRO A 105 -18.18 -0.39 4.50
C PRO A 105 -17.09 -1.30 5.08
N ARG A 106 -16.27 -1.94 4.23
CA ARG A 106 -15.16 -2.79 4.71
C ARG A 106 -14.03 -1.92 5.25
N PHE A 107 -13.72 -0.85 4.54
CA PHE A 107 -12.73 0.13 4.97
C PHE A 107 -13.20 0.90 6.22
N ALA A 108 -14.49 1.25 6.31
CA ALA A 108 -15.07 1.88 7.50
C ALA A 108 -14.91 0.99 8.74
N ARG A 109 -15.24 -0.30 8.62
CA ARG A 109 -15.01 -1.28 9.69
C ARG A 109 -13.53 -1.38 10.08
N LEU A 110 -12.62 -1.35 9.11
CA LEU A 110 -11.17 -1.37 9.38
C LEU A 110 -10.71 -0.19 10.24
N LEU A 111 -11.25 1.01 10.00
CA LEU A 111 -10.94 2.21 10.80
C LEU A 111 -11.43 2.09 12.26
N GLU A 112 -12.47 1.30 12.52
CA GLU A 112 -13.01 1.04 13.86
C GLU A 112 -12.24 -0.05 14.61
N LEU A 113 -11.71 -1.05 13.89
CA LEU A 113 -11.01 -2.19 14.48
C LEU A 113 -9.59 -1.87 14.94
N VAL A 114 -8.95 -0.85 14.35
CA VAL A 114 -7.54 -0.52 14.62
C VAL A 114 -7.41 0.77 15.44
N PRO A 115 -6.38 0.90 16.30
CA PRO A 115 -6.12 2.13 17.06
C PRO A 115 -6.13 3.39 16.18
N LYS A 116 -6.50 4.53 16.78
CA LYS A 116 -6.66 5.80 16.05
C LYS A 116 -5.32 6.33 15.51
N GLU A 117 -4.22 5.97 16.15
CA GLU A 117 -2.86 6.35 15.81
C GLU A 117 -2.27 5.50 14.67
N THR A 118 -2.92 4.38 14.31
CA THR A 118 -2.49 3.51 13.22
C THR A 118 -2.63 4.24 11.87
N SER A 119 -1.55 4.29 11.10
CA SER A 119 -1.54 4.92 9.77
C SER A 119 -1.59 3.90 8.62
N LYS A 120 -1.17 2.65 8.89
CA LYS A 120 -1.13 1.55 7.93
C LYS A 120 -1.56 0.26 8.59
N VAL A 121 -2.12 -0.65 7.80
CA VAL A 121 -2.57 -1.96 8.28
C VAL A 121 -2.41 -3.00 7.17
N TRP A 122 -2.01 -4.20 7.54
CA TRP A 122 -2.07 -5.37 6.67
C TRP A 122 -3.43 -6.05 6.85
N VAL A 123 -4.09 -6.40 5.76
CA VAL A 123 -5.37 -7.12 5.79
C VAL A 123 -5.27 -8.45 5.05
N ASP A 124 -5.99 -9.45 5.54
CA ASP A 124 -6.21 -10.74 4.88
C ASP A 124 -7.38 -10.67 3.87
N GLU A 125 -7.76 -11.83 3.31
CA GLU A 125 -8.87 -11.94 2.35
C GLU A 125 -10.23 -11.58 2.98
N GLU A 126 -10.37 -11.80 4.29
CA GLU A 126 -11.55 -11.49 5.11
C GLU A 126 -11.59 -10.04 5.62
N TRP A 127 -10.66 -9.19 5.20
CA TRP A 127 -10.53 -7.80 5.66
C TRP A 127 -10.32 -7.66 7.17
N GLN A 128 -9.68 -8.65 7.81
CA GLN A 128 -9.26 -8.56 9.19
C GLN A 128 -7.84 -7.99 9.29
N PRO A 129 -7.56 -7.10 10.27
CA PRO A 129 -6.21 -6.64 10.53
C PRO A 129 -5.29 -7.82 10.91
N VAL A 130 -4.20 -7.98 10.18
CA VAL A 130 -3.14 -8.93 10.53
C VAL A 130 -2.24 -8.28 11.57
N ILE A 131 -2.19 -8.87 12.76
CA ILE A 131 -1.29 -8.48 13.84
C ILE A 131 -0.17 -9.51 13.87
N GLU A 132 1.05 -9.10 13.52
CA GLU A 132 2.21 -10.01 13.61
C GLU A 132 2.51 -10.29 15.09
N GLU A 133 2.76 -11.55 15.43
CA GLU A 133 2.91 -12.00 16.82
C GLU A 133 4.11 -11.33 17.55
N ASP A 134 5.09 -10.85 16.80
CA ASP A 134 6.28 -10.16 17.33
C ASP A 134 5.98 -8.78 17.93
N ASP A 135 4.86 -8.14 17.56
CA ASP A 135 4.46 -6.82 18.09
C ASP A 135 3.82 -6.86 19.49
N GLN A 136 3.52 -8.06 20.01
CA GLN A 136 3.01 -8.21 21.38
C GLN A 136 4.08 -7.91 22.43
N VAL A 137 5.36 -8.13 22.09
CA VAL A 137 6.51 -7.85 22.97
C VAL A 137 6.65 -6.34 23.22
N SER A 138 6.47 -5.53 22.18
CA SER A 138 6.60 -4.07 22.21
C SER A 138 5.54 -3.37 23.07
N LYS A 139 4.31 -3.92 23.12
CA LYS A 139 3.22 -3.37 23.94
C LYS A 139 3.33 -3.77 25.41
N LYS A 140 3.85 -4.96 25.69
CA LYS A 140 4.01 -5.47 27.06
C LYS A 140 5.14 -4.74 27.81
N ALA A 141 6.28 -4.54 27.15
CA ALA A 141 7.41 -3.80 27.73
C ALA A 141 7.04 -2.37 28.17
N ARG A 142 6.23 -1.67 27.38
CA ARG A 142 5.84 -0.28 27.65
C ARG A 142 4.84 -0.11 28.80
N TYR A 143 4.13 -1.18 29.19
CA TYR A 143 3.22 -1.20 30.33
C TYR A 143 3.94 -1.59 31.63
N GLU A 144 4.94 -2.48 31.53
CA GLU A 144 5.77 -2.91 32.67
C GLU A 144 6.73 -1.80 33.13
N ASP A 145 7.27 -0.98 32.21
CA ASP A 145 8.14 0.17 32.57
C ASP A 145 7.41 1.26 33.38
N LEU A 146 6.09 1.43 33.20
CA LEU A 146 5.29 2.44 33.92
C LEU A 146 4.84 1.99 35.33
N GLN A 147 4.95 0.69 35.63
CA GLN A 147 4.50 0.14 36.91
C GLN A 147 5.63 -0.05 37.92
N ASN A 148 6.89 0.16 37.52
CA ASN A 148 8.05 -0.03 38.40
C ASN A 148 8.56 1.27 39.07
N ASP A 149 7.85 2.40 38.89
CA ASP A 149 8.20 3.73 39.43
C ASP A 149 7.36 4.12 40.68
N SER A 150 6.72 3.15 41.35
CA SER A 150 6.01 3.38 42.62
C SER A 150 6.32 2.29 43.64
N ASP A 151 7.56 2.25 44.10
CA ASP A 151 7.90 1.67 45.40
C ASP A 151 9.18 2.34 45.96
N SER A 152 8.99 3.38 46.80
CA SER A 152 9.89 4.03 47.79
C SER A 152 9.34 5.46 47.99
N ASP A 153 8.83 5.96 49.13
CA ASP A 153 9.11 5.69 50.53
C ASP A 153 7.82 5.93 51.37
N VAL A 154 7.36 4.92 52.10
CA VAL A 154 6.43 5.11 53.22
C VAL A 154 7.22 5.41 54.50
N ILE A 155 7.34 6.69 54.84
CA ILE A 155 7.84 7.12 56.15
C ILE A 155 6.67 7.10 57.14
N VAL A 156 6.59 6.07 57.97
CA VAL A 156 5.72 6.09 59.17
C VAL A 156 6.54 6.72 60.30
N LEU A 157 6.12 7.91 60.74
CA LEU A 157 6.59 8.53 61.98
C LEU A 157 5.41 8.52 62.97
N ASP A 158 5.57 7.78 64.07
CA ASP A 158 4.82 7.95 65.32
C ASP A 158 5.79 8.47 66.39
#